data_AF-A0A077NV52-F1
#
_entry.id   AF-A0A077NV52-F1
#
_cell.length_a   1.000
_cell.length_b   1.000
_cell.length_c   1.000
_cell.angle_alpha   90.00
_cell.angle_beta   90.00
_cell.angle_gamma   90.00
#
_symmetry.space_group_name_H-M   'P 1'
#
loop_
_entity.id
_entity.type
_entity.pdbx_description
1 polymer ?
#
loop_
_entity_poly.entity_id
_entity_poly.type
_entity_poly.pdbx_seq_one_letter_code
_entity_poly.pdbx_strand_id
1 'polypeptide(L)'
;MNIPEPVFTPVEINTNDNAVIIESCIKQNREDEKRVRAERHASRLRHFAMIAIQQRLDCYAIASLLESEASEMERQAQEWNYV
;
A
#
# COMPACT_ATOMS: atom_id res chain seq x y z
N MET A 1 59.62 -5.17 -22.81
CA MET A 1 58.54 -5.79 -22.00
C MET A 1 57.22 -5.42 -22.64
N ASN A 2 56.54 -6.37 -23.31
CA ASN A 2 55.20 -6.15 -23.86
C ASN A 2 54.18 -6.38 -22.74
N ILE A 3 53.44 -5.34 -22.38
CA ILE A 3 52.33 -5.45 -21.43
C ILE A 3 51.14 -5.99 -22.21
N PRO A 4 50.52 -7.12 -21.82
CA PRO A 4 49.36 -7.65 -22.52
C PRO A 4 48.16 -6.73 -22.35
N GLU A 5 47.39 -6.53 -23.42
CA GLU A 5 46.17 -5.72 -23.39
C GLU A 5 45.12 -6.38 -22.48
N PRO A 6 44.38 -5.58 -21.68
CA PRO A 6 43.35 -6.10 -20.80
C PRO A 6 42.16 -6.61 -21.64
N VAL A 7 41.85 -7.90 -21.46
CA VAL A 7 40.64 -8.50 -22.03
C VAL A 7 39.47 -8.13 -21.12
N PHE A 8 38.57 -7.29 -21.61
CA PHE A 8 37.30 -7.01 -20.95
C PHE A 8 36.29 -8.11 -21.31
N THR A 9 35.99 -8.99 -20.35
CA THR A 9 34.87 -9.91 -20.44
C THR A 9 33.59 -9.19 -20.02
N PRO A 10 32.52 -9.18 -20.85
CA PRO A 10 31.23 -8.65 -20.42
C PRO A 10 30.74 -9.45 -19.21
N VAL A 11 30.31 -8.77 -18.15
CA VAL A 11 29.56 -9.42 -17.07
C VAL A 11 28.27 -9.95 -17.67
N GLU A 12 28.02 -11.25 -17.53
CA GLU A 12 26.73 -11.84 -17.85
C GLU A 12 25.69 -11.24 -16.89
N ILE A 13 24.90 -10.28 -17.39
CA ILE A 13 23.78 -9.73 -16.65
C ILE A 13 22.70 -10.82 -16.63
N ASN A 14 22.58 -11.55 -15.52
CA ASN A 14 21.50 -12.51 -15.33
C ASN A 14 20.17 -11.74 -15.11
N THR A 15 19.54 -11.35 -16.21
CA THR A 15 18.25 -10.66 -16.25
C THR A 15 17.11 -11.49 -15.65
N ASN A 16 17.24 -12.83 -15.60
CA ASN A 16 16.23 -13.72 -15.07
C ASN A 16 16.14 -13.62 -13.54
N ASP A 17 17.28 -13.60 -12.85
CA ASP A 17 17.32 -13.44 -11.38
C ASP A 17 16.78 -12.07 -10.96
N ASN A 18 17.13 -11.03 -11.72
CA ASN A 18 16.64 -9.68 -11.47
C ASN A 18 15.12 -9.57 -11.66
N ALA A 19 14.56 -10.23 -12.68
CA ALA A 19 13.12 -10.25 -12.91
C ALA A 19 12.36 -10.93 -11.76
N VAL A 20 12.87 -12.06 -11.26
CA VAL A 20 12.28 -12.78 -10.11
C VAL A 20 12.33 -11.93 -8.83
N ILE A 21 13.45 -11.25 -8.57
CA ILE A 21 13.59 -10.35 -7.42
C ILE A 21 12.61 -9.18 -7.52
N ILE A 22 12.53 -8.53 -8.68
CA ILE A 22 11.60 -7.42 -8.93
C ILE A 22 10.15 -7.86 -8.72
N GLU A 23 9.76 -9.03 -9.24
CA GLU A 23 8.40 -9.56 -9.06
C GLU A 23 8.08 -9.81 -7.59
N SER A 24 9.02 -10.40 -6.85
CA SER A 24 8.87 -10.65 -5.40
C SER A 24 8.70 -9.34 -4.64
N CYS A 25 9.52 -8.33 -4.93
CA CYS A 25 9.42 -7.00 -4.33
C CYS A 25 8.08 -6.32 -4.62
N ILE A 26 7.59 -6.40 -5.86
CA ILE A 26 6.27 -5.84 -6.24
C ILE A 26 5.15 -6.53 -5.46
N LYS A 27 5.18 -7.86 -5.35
CA LYS A 27 4.20 -8.63 -4.57
C LYS A 27 4.20 -8.22 -3.11
N GLN A 28 5.38 -8.12 -2.51
CA GLN A 28 5.52 -7.72 -1.12
C GLN A 28 4.99 -6.30 -0.88
N ASN A 29 5.36 -5.33 -1.73
CA ASN A 29 4.85 -3.96 -1.63
C ASN A 29 3.32 -3.90 -1.71
N ARG A 30 2.71 -4.64 -2.64
CA ARG A 30 1.25 -4.70 -2.76
C ARG A 30 0.57 -5.23 -1.49
N GLU A 31 1.16 -6.24 -0.85
CA GLU A 31 0.62 -6.79 0.41
C GLU A 31 0.86 -5.85 1.60
N ASP A 32 2.02 -5.21 1.68
CA ASP A 32 2.30 -4.19 2.69
C ASP A 32 1.33 -3.01 2.55
N GLU A 33 1.10 -2.52 1.33
CA GLU A 33 0.12 -1.46 1.04
C GLU A 33 -1.31 -1.86 1.43
N LYS A 34 -1.73 -3.10 1.14
CA LYS A 34 -3.05 -3.60 1.58
C LYS A 34 -3.16 -3.59 3.11
N ARG A 35 -2.12 -4.06 3.80
CA ARG A 35 -2.09 -4.11 5.27
C ARG A 35 -2.18 -2.71 5.88
N VAL A 36 -1.32 -1.79 5.43
CA VAL A 36 -1.29 -0.40 5.93
C VAL A 36 -2.65 0.27 5.73
N ARG A 37 -3.31 0.04 4.59
CA ARG A 37 -4.66 0.55 4.34
C ARG A 37 -5.68 -0.03 5.31
N ALA A 38 -5.70 -1.36 5.48
CA ALA A 38 -6.61 -2.01 6.42
C ALA A 38 -6.42 -1.52 7.87
N GLU A 39 -5.18 -1.38 8.31
CA GLU A 39 -4.83 -0.82 9.62
C GLU A 39 -5.33 0.61 9.78
N ARG A 40 -5.14 1.46 8.76
CA ARG A 40 -5.63 2.84 8.75
C ARG A 40 -7.15 2.90 8.87
N HIS A 41 -7.89 2.12 8.08
CA HIS A 41 -9.36 2.09 8.16
C HIS A 41 -9.84 1.56 9.52
N ALA A 42 -9.22 0.50 10.04
CA ALA A 42 -9.54 -0.01 11.37
C ALA A 42 -9.29 1.05 12.47
N SER A 43 -8.21 1.83 12.36
CA SER A 43 -7.93 2.93 13.28
C SER A 43 -9.00 4.02 13.22
N ARG A 44 -9.45 4.41 12.02
CA ARG A 44 -10.52 5.41 11.83
C ARG A 44 -11.85 4.94 12.42
N LEU A 45 -12.24 3.69 12.17
CA LEU A 45 -13.47 3.12 12.74
C LEU A 45 -13.44 3.09 14.28
N ARG A 46 -12.30 2.72 14.88
CA ARG A 46 -12.13 2.77 16.35
C ARG A 46 -12.25 4.20 16.89
N HIS A 47 -11.71 5.18 16.16
CA HIS A 47 -11.82 6.58 16.52
C HIS A 47 -13.28 7.07 16.49
N PHE A 48 -14.05 6.73 15.46
CA PHE A 48 -15.48 7.06 15.43
C PHE A 48 -16.28 6.35 16.52
N ALA A 49 -15.98 5.08 16.80
CA ALA A 49 -16.60 4.37 17.91
C ALA A 49 -16.35 5.07 19.25
N MET A 50 -15.11 5.52 19.48
CA MET A 50 -14.75 6.31 20.67
C MET A 50 -15.56 7.61 20.73
N ILE A 51 -15.63 8.37 19.64
CA ILE A 51 -16.41 9.62 19.57
C ILE A 51 -17.89 9.36 19.82
N ALA A 52 -18.46 8.33 19.20
CA ALA A 52 -19.86 7.97 19.35
C ALA A 52 -20.23 7.70 20.81
N ILE A 53 -19.36 6.98 21.53
CA ILE A 53 -19.54 6.71 22.96
C ILE A 53 -19.36 7.99 23.80
N GLN A 54 -18.28 8.75 23.57
CA GLN A 54 -17.96 9.95 24.34
C GLN A 54 -19.03 11.03 24.22
N GLN A 55 -19.55 11.23 23.00
CA GLN A 55 -20.55 12.26 22.70
C GLN A 55 -21.99 11.76 22.81
N ARG A 56 -22.20 10.47 23.12
CA ARG A 56 -23.52 9.83 23.16
C ARG A 56 -24.32 10.09 21.89
N LEU A 57 -23.67 9.92 20.75
CA LEU A 57 -24.30 10.13 19.44
C LEU A 57 -25.50 9.18 19.29
N ASP A 58 -26.58 9.70 18.72
CA ASP A 58 -27.71 8.87 18.34
C ASP A 58 -27.39 8.02 17.11
N CYS A 59 -28.27 7.06 16.81
CA CYS A 59 -28.06 6.12 15.72
C CYS A 59 -27.98 6.78 14.33
N TYR A 60 -28.63 7.94 14.12
CA TYR A 60 -28.55 8.67 12.86
C TYR A 60 -27.21 9.38 12.71
N ALA A 61 -26.71 10.00 13.78
CA ALA A 61 -25.39 10.62 13.79
C ALA A 61 -24.27 9.58 13.57
N ILE A 62 -24.38 8.40 14.18
CA ILE A 62 -23.44 7.29 13.95
C ILE A 62 -23.52 6.81 12.50
N ALA A 63 -24.72 6.61 11.95
CA ALA A 63 -24.90 6.18 10.57
C ALA A 63 -24.29 7.19 9.59
N SER A 64 -24.50 8.50 9.81
CA SER A 64 -23.92 9.55 8.97
C SER A 64 -22.39 9.56 8.98
N LEU A 65 -21.76 9.31 10.14
CA LEU A 65 -20.30 9.20 10.25
C LEU A 65 -19.76 7.98 9.49
N LEU A 66 -20.45 6.84 9.60
CA LEU A 66 -20.06 5.61 8.90
C LEU A 66 -20.21 5.74 7.38
N GLU A 67 -21.31 6.34 6.91
CA GLU A 67 -21.54 6.61 5.48
C GLU A 67 -20.51 7.58 4.90
N SER A 68 -20.15 8.63 5.66
CA SER A 68 -19.08 9.54 5.25
C SER A 68 -17.73 8.83 5.15
N GLU A 69 -17.42 7.92 6.06
CA GLU A 69 -16.19 7.13 6.00
C GLU A 69 -16.19 6.17 4.82
N ALA A 70 -17.30 5.48 4.57
CA ALA A 70 -17.45 4.59 3.42
C ALA A 70 -17.24 5.34 2.10
N SER A 71 -17.85 6.52 1.96
CA SER A 71 -17.70 7.40 0.79
C SER A 71 -16.24 7.82 0.57
N GLU A 72 -15.52 8.15 1.66
CA GLU A 72 -14.10 8.49 1.59
C GLU A 72 -13.23 7.28 1.20
N MET A 73 -13.56 6.08 1.68
CA MET A 73 -12.88 4.84 1.28
C MET A 73 -13.09 4.54 -0.21
N GLU A 74 -14.31 4.71 -0.71
CA GLU A 74 -14.64 4.53 -2.13
C GLU A 74 -13.90 5.54 -3.00
N ARG A 75 -13.85 6.82 -2.60
CA ARG A 75 -13.08 7.84 -3.32
C ARG A 75 -11.59 7.50 -3.39
N GLN A 76 -10.99 7.10 -2.26
CA GLN A 76 -9.58 6.69 -2.22
C GLN A 76 -9.33 5.45 -3.09
N ALA A 77 -10.25 4.49 -3.10
CA ALA A 77 -10.16 3.32 -3.97
C ALA A 77 -10.23 3.71 -5.45
N GLN A 78 -11.07 4.67 -5.83
CA GLN A 78 -11.15 5.18 -7.20
C GLN A 78 -9.85 5.90 -7.60
N GLU A 79 -9.33 6.79 -6.77
CA GLU A 79 -8.07 7.52 -7.03
C GLU A 79 -6.90 6.58 -7.32
N TRP A 80 -6.82 5.43 -6.63
CA TRP A 80 -5.76 4.43 -6.85
C TRP A 80 -5.96 3.55 -8.08
N ASN A 81 -7.18 3.43 -8.62
CA ASN A 81 -7.38 2.72 -9.89
C ASN A 81 -6.89 3.53 -11.11
N TYR A 82 -6.57 4.81 -10.93
CA TYR A 82 -6.06 5.69 -11.97
C TYR A 82 -4.51 5.83 -11.97
N VAL A 83 -3.80 5.09 -11.12
CA VAL A 83 -2.33 5.03 -11.05
C VAL A 83 -1.85 3.66 -11.54
#